data_AF-A0A7I4Y7L8-F1
#
_entry.id   AF-A0A7I4Y7L8-F1
#
_cell.length_a   1.000
_cell.length_b   1.000
_cell.length_c   1.000
_cell.angle_alpha   90.00
_cell.angle_beta   90.00
_cell.angle_gamma   90.00
#
_symmetry.space_group_name_H-M   'P 1'
#
loop_
_entity.id
_entity.type
_entity.pdbx_description
1 polymer ?
#
loop_
_entity_poly.entity_id
_entity_poly.type
_entity_poly.pdbx_seq_one_letter_code
_entity_poly.pdbx_strand_id
1 'polypeptide(L)'
;FSLSNTSYRWILPIMQWTVPTLYSIPILILSNATFKAPDNMEVLVDHRDITVATSMTATFVTITFFLCSFCYVNILRFLVKNRYSISVAVKRERRLYMQMMGLFVGFVLLFVFCVLQSKFSLNSDNNPIFTMRVIYPVISCFFSYVNAWMMLILNEDIRKKLLALIRRDFYKHVYLYEGDIHWQCSTILAASPTVLRYNRPKSHPAS
;
A
#
# COMPACT_ATOMS: atom_id res chain seq x y z
N PHE A 1 -28.01 -7.39 -17.82
CA PHE A 1 -27.36 -8.32 -16.88
C PHE A 1 -27.16 -7.64 -15.53
N SER A 2 -28.27 -7.33 -14.86
CA SER A 2 -28.28 -6.49 -13.66
C SER A 2 -29.45 -6.95 -12.81
N LEU A 3 -29.18 -7.84 -11.84
CA LEU A 3 -29.89 -7.98 -10.56
C LEU A 3 -29.59 -9.28 -9.78
N SER A 4 -28.98 -10.33 -10.36
CA SER A 4 -28.65 -11.53 -9.57
C SER A 4 -27.33 -11.46 -8.79
N ASN A 5 -26.51 -10.41 -8.95
CA ASN A 5 -25.05 -10.44 -8.70
C ASN A 5 -24.56 -9.82 -7.38
N THR A 6 -25.41 -9.66 -6.38
CA THR A 6 -25.03 -8.97 -5.13
C THR A 6 -24.67 -9.95 -4.01
N SER A 7 -25.34 -11.11 -3.92
CA SER A 7 -25.16 -12.06 -2.80
C SER A 7 -23.85 -12.85 -2.86
N TYR A 8 -23.30 -13.11 -4.05
CA TYR A 8 -22.04 -13.86 -4.20
C TYR A 8 -20.78 -12.99 -4.22
N ARG A 9 -20.92 -11.66 -4.09
CA ARG A 9 -19.77 -10.77 -3.94
C ARG A 9 -18.90 -11.10 -2.74
N TRP A 10 -19.49 -11.67 -1.69
CA TRP A 10 -18.80 -12.09 -0.47
C TRP A 10 -18.12 -13.46 -0.59
N ILE A 11 -18.52 -14.29 -1.56
CA ILE A 11 -17.96 -15.62 -1.75
C ILE A 11 -16.48 -15.52 -2.14
N LEU A 12 -16.13 -14.56 -3.01
CA LEU A 12 -14.74 -14.37 -3.45
C LEU A 12 -13.81 -13.95 -2.29
N PRO A 13 -14.13 -12.94 -1.47
CA PRO A 13 -13.40 -12.66 -0.23
C PRO A 13 -13.33 -13.88 0.69
N ILE A 14 -14.46 -14.51 1.00
CA ILE A 14 -14.49 -15.64 1.93
C ILE A 14 -13.56 -16.75 1.45
N MET A 15 -13.65 -17.16 0.19
CA MET A 15 -12.74 -18.17 -0.38
C MET A 15 -11.28 -17.74 -0.34
N GLN A 16 -11.00 -16.47 -0.65
CA GLN A 16 -9.65 -15.91 -0.65
C GLN A 16 -9.02 -15.85 0.75
N TRP A 17 -9.81 -15.71 1.81
CA TRP A 17 -9.33 -15.73 3.20
C TRP A 17 -9.27 -17.15 3.77
N THR A 18 -10.22 -18.01 3.38
CA THR A 18 -10.27 -19.40 3.86
C THR A 18 -9.05 -20.20 3.41
N VAL A 19 -8.61 -20.06 2.16
CA VAL A 19 -7.48 -20.86 1.63
C VAL A 19 -6.16 -20.56 2.36
N PRO A 20 -5.72 -19.30 2.53
CA PRO A 20 -4.52 -18.97 3.31
C PRO A 20 -4.65 -19.35 4.78
N THR A 21 -5.83 -19.19 5.38
CA THR A 21 -6.06 -19.54 6.79
C THR A 21 -5.89 -21.04 6.99
N LEU A 22 -6.53 -21.85 6.15
CA LEU A 22 -6.45 -23.30 6.22
C LEU A 22 -5.02 -23.80 5.94
N TYR A 23 -4.32 -23.17 4.99
CA TYR A 23 -2.93 -23.47 4.67
C TYR A 23 -1.95 -23.12 5.81
N SER A 24 -2.27 -22.09 6.61
CA SER A 24 -1.41 -21.65 7.72
C SER A 24 -1.54 -22.52 8.98
N ILE A 25 -2.65 -23.26 9.14
CA ILE A 25 -2.92 -24.08 10.34
C ILE A 25 -1.83 -25.13 10.60
N PRO A 26 -1.39 -25.96 9.64
CA PRO A 26 -0.33 -26.94 9.86
C PRO A 26 0.98 -26.29 10.34
N ILE A 27 1.33 -25.13 9.79
CA ILE A 27 2.54 -24.38 10.17
C ILE A 27 2.44 -23.90 11.61
N LEU A 28 1.26 -23.40 12.03
CA LEU A 28 1.04 -22.92 13.39
C LEU A 28 1.04 -24.03 14.43
N ILE A 29 0.51 -25.21 14.09
CA ILE A 29 0.47 -26.37 15.00
C ILE A 29 1.86 -27.04 15.12
N LEU A 30 2.64 -27.06 14.03
CA LEU A 30 3.97 -27.68 14.00
C LEU A 30 5.09 -26.75 14.51
N SER A 31 4.86 -25.44 14.60
CA SER A 31 5.87 -24.47 15.03
C SER A 31 6.10 -24.54 16.54
N ASN A 32 7.11 -25.30 16.99
CA ASN A 32 7.63 -25.25 18.36
C ASN A 32 8.47 -23.98 18.59
N ALA A 33 7.84 -22.82 18.41
CA ALA A 33 8.48 -21.52 18.62
C ALA A 33 8.69 -21.30 20.12
N THR A 34 9.94 -21.39 20.56
CA THR A 34 10.33 -21.11 21.96
C THR A 34 11.13 -19.81 22.01
N PHE A 35 10.87 -18.95 23.00
CA PHE A 35 11.62 -17.71 23.18
C PHE A 35 12.82 -17.96 24.09
N LYS A 36 14.02 -17.54 23.66
CA LYS A 36 15.27 -17.87 24.39
C LYS A 36 15.48 -17.07 25.68
N ALA A 37 15.02 -15.83 25.76
CA ALA A 37 15.17 -14.97 26.93
C ALA A 37 14.14 -13.81 26.92
N PRO A 38 13.69 -13.32 28.10
CA PRO A 38 12.77 -12.18 28.20
C PRO A 38 13.37 -10.85 27.72
N ASP A 39 14.71 -10.73 27.68
CA ASP A 39 15.41 -9.50 27.30
C ASP A 39 15.67 -9.38 25.79
N ASN A 40 15.80 -10.52 25.10
CA ASN A 40 16.01 -10.59 23.66
C ASN A 40 14.91 -11.48 23.07
N MET A 41 13.85 -10.87 22.53
CA MET A 41 12.70 -11.52 21.88
C MET A 41 13.08 -12.24 20.56
N GLU A 42 14.13 -13.04 20.58
CA GLU A 42 14.50 -13.91 19.47
C GLU A 42 13.69 -15.20 19.56
N VAL A 43 12.80 -15.39 18.58
CA VAL A 43 12.07 -16.64 18.39
C VAL A 43 13.08 -17.72 17.96
N LEU A 44 13.32 -18.72 18.81
CA LEU A 44 13.99 -19.96 18.40
C LEU A 44 12.96 -20.90 17.80
N VAL A 45 13.06 -21.06 16.48
CA VAL A 45 12.41 -22.13 15.74
C VAL A 45 13.49 -23.09 15.30
N ASP A 46 13.26 -24.39 15.43
CA ASP A 46 14.22 -25.40 14.98
C ASP A 46 14.47 -25.29 13.47
N HIS A 47 15.71 -25.52 13.04
CA HIS A 47 16.10 -25.42 11.62
C HIS A 47 15.27 -26.37 10.73
N ARG A 48 14.85 -27.52 11.29
CA ARG A 48 14.00 -28.48 10.59
C ARG A 48 12.62 -27.91 10.29
N ASP A 49 12.00 -27.26 11.27
CA ASP A 49 10.66 -26.67 11.14
C ASP A 49 10.67 -25.49 10.16
N ILE A 50 11.73 -24.66 10.19
CA ILE A 50 11.93 -23.56 9.22
C ILE A 50 12.06 -24.12 7.79
N THR A 51 12.82 -25.21 7.62
CA THR A 51 13.07 -25.80 6.29
C THR A 51 11.81 -26.43 5.70
N VAL A 52 11.01 -27.11 6.52
CA VAL A 52 9.72 -27.69 6.09
C VAL A 52 8.73 -26.57 5.72
N ALA A 53 8.57 -25.56 6.56
CA ALA A 53 7.66 -24.44 6.27
C ALA A 53 8.06 -23.67 5.00
N THR A 54 9.36 -23.42 4.82
CA THR A 54 9.88 -22.68 3.67
C THR A 54 9.74 -23.48 2.36
N SER A 55 9.99 -24.80 2.40
CA SER A 55 9.85 -25.66 1.21
C SER A 55 8.40 -25.90 0.78
N MET A 56 7.48 -26.05 1.75
CA MET A 56 6.03 -26.10 1.46
C MET A 56 5.56 -24.79 0.82
N THR A 57 5.98 -23.64 1.38
CA THR A 57 5.62 -22.31 0.87
C THR A 57 6.16 -22.11 -0.55
N ALA A 58 7.42 -22.44 -0.79
CA ALA A 58 8.01 -22.29 -2.11
C ALA A 58 7.33 -23.19 -3.16
N THR A 59 6.94 -24.41 -2.82
CA THR A 59 6.21 -25.30 -3.73
C THR A 59 4.86 -24.69 -4.12
N PHE A 60 4.11 -24.19 -3.13
CA PHE A 60 2.82 -23.53 -3.36
C PHE A 60 2.96 -22.26 -4.22
N VAL A 61 3.93 -21.41 -3.90
CA VAL A 61 4.20 -20.17 -4.65
C VAL A 61 4.66 -20.47 -6.08
N THR A 62 5.44 -21.54 -6.28
CA THR A 62 5.90 -21.96 -7.62
C THR A 62 4.73 -22.39 -8.51
N ILE A 63 3.84 -23.26 -8.02
CA ILE A 63 2.70 -23.74 -8.80
C ILE A 63 1.77 -22.58 -9.16
N THR A 64 1.45 -21.74 -8.18
CA THR A 64 0.60 -20.57 -8.40
C THR A 64 1.24 -19.56 -9.35
N PHE A 65 2.57 -19.38 -9.31
CA PHE A 65 3.31 -18.55 -10.25
C PHE A 65 3.14 -18.99 -11.70
N PHE A 66 3.32 -20.28 -12.00
CA PHE A 66 3.15 -20.79 -13.36
C PHE A 66 1.70 -20.66 -13.86
N LEU A 67 0.71 -20.97 -13.01
CA LEU A 67 -0.70 -20.83 -13.36
C LEU A 67 -1.08 -19.38 -13.65
N CYS A 68 -0.66 -18.45 -12.78
CA CYS A 68 -0.90 -17.02 -12.96
C CYS A 68 -0.18 -16.50 -14.21
N SER A 69 1.09 -16.85 -14.41
CA SER A 69 1.87 -16.44 -15.58
C SER A 69 1.19 -16.86 -16.89
N PHE A 70 0.74 -18.13 -16.98
CA PHE A 70 0.00 -18.61 -18.14
C PHE A 70 -1.29 -17.83 -18.39
N CYS A 71 -2.07 -17.57 -17.34
CA CYS A 71 -3.30 -16.77 -17.44
C CYS A 71 -3.01 -15.34 -17.93
N TYR A 72 -2.01 -14.67 -17.34
CA TYR A 72 -1.65 -13.30 -17.68
C TYR A 72 -1.10 -13.17 -19.11
N VAL A 73 -0.29 -14.11 -19.56
CA VAL A 73 0.23 -14.13 -20.94
C VAL A 73 -0.91 -14.23 -21.95
N ASN A 74 -1.91 -15.07 -21.69
CA ASN A 74 -3.08 -15.20 -22.56
C ASN A 74 -3.92 -13.91 -22.62
N ILE A 75 -4.16 -13.29 -21.46
CA ILE A 75 -4.88 -12.01 -21.37
C ILE A 75 -4.11 -10.91 -22.10
N LEU A 76 -2.80 -10.82 -21.89
CA LEU A 76 -1.96 -9.83 -22.56
C LEU A 76 -1.97 -10.03 -24.08
N ARG A 77 -1.88 -11.28 -24.54
CA ARG A 77 -1.96 -11.62 -25.96
C ARG A 77 -3.31 -11.21 -26.58
N PHE A 78 -4.42 -11.46 -25.87
CA PHE A 78 -5.75 -11.01 -26.27
C PHE A 78 -5.84 -9.49 -26.37
N LEU A 79 -5.28 -8.79 -25.38
CA LEU A 79 -5.34 -7.33 -25.30
C LEU A 79 -4.49 -6.64 -26.37
N VAL A 80 -3.32 -7.19 -26.67
CA VAL A 80 -2.46 -6.73 -27.77
C VAL A 80 -3.16 -6.93 -29.12
N LYS A 81 -3.86 -8.06 -29.31
CA LYS A 81 -4.62 -8.32 -30.54
C LYS A 81 -5.77 -7.32 -30.73
N ASN A 82 -6.46 -6.94 -29.65
CA ASN A 82 -7.62 -6.04 -29.68
C ASN A 82 -7.29 -4.55 -29.41
N ARG A 83 -6.02 -4.15 -29.50
CA ARG A 83 -5.51 -2.81 -29.14
C ARG A 83 -6.17 -1.63 -29.85
N TYR A 84 -6.71 -1.83 -31.05
CA TYR A 84 -7.32 -0.78 -31.87
C TYR A 84 -8.78 -0.47 -31.53
N SER A 85 -9.41 -1.25 -30.64
CA SER A 85 -10.78 -0.97 -30.23
C SER A 85 -10.85 0.28 -29.33
N ILE A 86 -11.61 1.28 -29.76
CA ILE A 86 -11.71 2.60 -29.08
C ILE A 86 -12.78 2.60 -27.97
N SER A 87 -13.54 1.51 -27.83
CA SER A 87 -14.63 1.36 -26.84
C SER A 87 -14.19 1.73 -25.42
N VAL A 88 -15.02 2.53 -24.75
CA VAL A 88 -14.82 2.96 -23.36
C VAL A 88 -14.78 1.76 -22.41
N ALA A 89 -15.56 0.70 -22.70
CA ALA A 89 -15.55 -0.54 -21.93
C ALA A 89 -14.18 -1.23 -21.99
N VAL A 90 -13.61 -1.36 -23.20
CA VAL A 90 -12.29 -1.99 -23.40
C VAL A 90 -11.17 -1.17 -22.74
N LYS A 91 -11.27 0.17 -22.77
CA LYS A 91 -10.32 1.03 -22.04
C LYS A 91 -10.37 0.78 -20.53
N ARG A 92 -11.56 0.55 -19.96
CA ARG A 92 -11.73 0.24 -18.53
C ARG A 92 -11.16 -1.13 -18.18
N GLU A 93 -11.44 -2.14 -18.98
CA GLU A 93 -10.89 -3.49 -18.82
C GLU A 93 -9.36 -3.48 -18.92
N ARG A 94 -8.81 -2.75 -19.91
CA ARG A 94 -7.36 -2.60 -20.06
C ARG A 94 -6.69 -1.99 -18.85
N ARG A 95 -7.29 -0.98 -18.22
CA ARG A 95 -6.75 -0.40 -16.98
C ARG A 95 -6.71 -1.42 -15.85
N LEU A 96 -7.77 -2.23 -15.71
CA LEU A 96 -7.79 -3.30 -14.72
C LEU A 96 -6.65 -4.31 -14.96
N TYR A 97 -6.43 -4.74 -16.19
CA TYR A 97 -5.36 -5.67 -16.52
C TYR A 97 -3.96 -5.07 -16.33
N MET A 98 -3.77 -3.80 -16.69
CA MET A 98 -2.50 -3.11 -16.45
C MET A 98 -2.22 -2.97 -14.95
N GLN A 99 -3.24 -2.73 -14.10
CA GLN A 99 -3.08 -2.76 -12.64
C GLN A 99 -2.64 -4.16 -12.16
N MET A 100 -3.25 -5.21 -12.68
CA MET A 100 -2.88 -6.59 -12.35
C MET A 100 -1.48 -6.98 -12.84
N MET A 101 -0.98 -6.38 -13.93
CA MET A 101 0.42 -6.56 -14.37
C MET A 101 1.42 -6.02 -13.34
N GLY A 102 1.12 -4.91 -12.66
CA GLY A 102 1.96 -4.40 -11.58
C GLY A 102 2.03 -5.36 -10.38
N LEU A 103 0.90 -5.98 -10.04
CA LEU A 103 0.84 -7.05 -9.04
C LEU A 103 1.64 -8.29 -9.47
N PHE A 104 1.60 -8.64 -10.75
CA PHE A 104 2.38 -9.76 -11.28
C PHE A 104 3.90 -9.54 -11.12
N VAL A 105 4.39 -8.32 -11.34
CA VAL A 105 5.80 -7.98 -11.06
C VAL A 105 6.14 -8.19 -9.58
N GLY A 106 5.26 -7.76 -8.67
CA GLY A 106 5.42 -8.09 -7.24
C GLY A 106 5.47 -9.59 -6.99
N PHE A 107 4.61 -10.35 -7.65
CA PHE A 107 4.57 -11.81 -7.52
C PHE A 107 5.84 -12.50 -8.03
N VAL A 108 6.47 -11.98 -9.09
CA VAL A 108 7.81 -12.43 -9.54
C VAL A 108 8.85 -12.18 -8.44
N LEU A 109 8.85 -11.00 -7.81
CA LEU A 109 9.78 -10.69 -6.72
C LEU A 109 9.57 -11.62 -5.52
N LEU A 110 8.30 -11.90 -5.16
CA LEU A 110 7.97 -12.85 -4.09
C LEU A 110 8.42 -14.27 -4.42
N PHE A 111 8.22 -14.72 -5.66
CA PHE A 111 8.67 -16.02 -6.12
C PHE A 111 10.20 -16.16 -5.98
N VAL A 112 10.96 -15.18 -6.47
CA VAL A 112 12.42 -15.16 -6.33
C VAL A 112 12.83 -15.20 -4.86
N PHE A 113 12.17 -14.40 -4.01
CA PHE A 113 12.42 -14.41 -2.57
C PHE A 113 12.17 -15.79 -1.93
N CYS A 114 11.03 -16.42 -2.19
CA CYS A 114 10.71 -17.73 -1.65
C CYS A 114 11.69 -18.82 -2.12
N VAL A 115 12.10 -18.79 -3.40
CA VAL A 115 13.08 -19.75 -3.94
C VAL A 115 14.45 -19.57 -3.28
N LEU A 116 14.93 -18.34 -3.15
CA LEU A 116 16.19 -18.05 -2.48
C LEU A 116 16.13 -18.44 -0.99
N GLN A 117 15.01 -18.16 -0.32
CA GLN A 117 14.79 -18.54 1.07
C GLN A 117 14.82 -20.06 1.25
N SER A 118 14.19 -20.84 0.36
CA SER A 118 14.27 -22.31 0.39
C SER A 118 15.69 -22.82 0.15
N LYS A 119 16.42 -22.24 -0.81
CA LYS A 119 17.81 -22.62 -1.10
C LYS A 119 18.73 -22.41 0.09
N PHE A 120 18.63 -21.26 0.76
CA PHE A 120 19.43 -20.97 1.94
C PHE A 120 19.04 -21.81 3.15
N SER A 121 17.75 -22.11 3.32
CA SER A 121 17.29 -23.02 4.37
C SER A 121 17.88 -24.44 4.22
N LEU A 122 18.03 -24.93 2.98
CA LEU A 122 18.59 -26.25 2.69
C LEU A 122 20.13 -26.31 2.89
N ASN A 123 20.83 -25.21 2.63
CA ASN A 123 22.30 -25.16 2.76
C ASN A 123 22.77 -24.89 4.21
N SER A 124 21.86 -24.65 5.16
CA SER A 124 22.17 -24.31 6.56
C SER A 124 23.10 -23.09 6.73
N ASP A 125 23.17 -22.21 5.74
CA ASP A 125 23.98 -21.00 5.78
C ASP A 125 23.29 -19.93 6.63
N ASN A 126 23.85 -19.62 7.80
CA ASN A 126 23.25 -18.66 8.75
C ASN A 126 23.35 -17.18 8.30
N ASN A 127 24.38 -16.82 7.53
CA ASN A 127 24.60 -15.45 7.04
C ASN A 127 23.48 -14.91 6.12
N PRO A 128 23.06 -15.62 5.05
CA PRO A 128 22.03 -15.14 4.15
C PRO A 128 20.62 -15.12 4.77
N ILE A 129 20.36 -15.88 5.85
CA ILE A 129 19.08 -15.86 6.57
C ILE A 129 18.84 -14.50 7.23
N PHE A 130 19.89 -13.88 7.79
CA PHE A 130 19.79 -12.52 8.34
C PHE A 130 19.47 -11.48 7.26
N THR A 131 20.11 -11.58 6.09
CA THR A 131 19.82 -10.68 4.95
C THR A 131 18.37 -10.83 4.47
N MET A 132 17.84 -12.06 4.45
CA MET A 132 16.44 -12.31 4.08
C MET A 132 15.43 -11.66 5.03
N ARG A 133 15.75 -11.58 6.33
CA ARG A 133 14.91 -10.87 7.31
C ARG A 133 14.83 -9.37 7.06
N VAL A 134 15.88 -8.77 6.52
CA VAL A 134 15.91 -7.34 6.14
C VAL A 134 15.17 -7.09 4.83
N ILE A 135 15.22 -8.03 3.89
CA ILE A 135 14.58 -7.91 2.57
C ILE A 135 13.06 -8.15 2.65
N TYR A 136 12.61 -9.04 3.53
CA TYR A 136 11.19 -9.37 3.70
C TYR A 136 10.25 -8.15 3.87
N PRO A 137 10.52 -7.18 4.78
CA PRO A 137 9.68 -6.01 4.92
C PRO A 137 9.68 -5.13 3.68
N VAL A 138 10.79 -5.04 2.94
CA VAL A 138 10.86 -4.26 1.69
C VAL A 138 9.90 -4.83 0.64
N ILE A 139 9.88 -6.16 0.47
CA ILE A 139 8.96 -6.84 -0.43
C ILE A 139 7.52 -6.66 0.05
N SER A 140 7.27 -6.82 1.34
CA SER A 140 5.94 -6.67 1.93
C SER A 140 5.39 -5.26 1.73
N CYS A 141 6.21 -4.23 1.96
CA CYS A 141 5.86 -2.85 1.69
C CYS A 141 5.55 -2.63 0.20
N PHE A 142 6.39 -3.16 -0.70
CA PHE A 142 6.15 -3.05 -2.14
C PHE A 142 4.76 -3.59 -2.53
N PHE A 143 4.36 -4.76 -2.01
CA PHE A 143 3.03 -5.33 -2.26
C PHE A 143 1.87 -4.47 -1.75
N SER A 144 2.00 -3.91 -0.54
CA SER A 144 0.98 -3.03 0.03
C SER A 144 0.79 -1.77 -0.82
N TYR A 145 1.88 -1.19 -1.31
CA TYR A 145 1.83 0.07 -2.05
C TYR A 145 1.57 -0.11 -3.55
N VAL A 146 1.92 -1.24 -4.16
CA VAL A 146 1.74 -1.48 -5.61
C VAL A 146 0.30 -1.20 -6.04
N ASN A 147 -0.69 -1.65 -5.28
CA ASN A 147 -2.08 -1.41 -5.64
C ASN A 147 -2.46 0.07 -5.66
N ALA A 148 -1.95 0.85 -4.70
CA ALA A 148 -2.17 2.29 -4.65
C ALA A 148 -1.46 3.01 -5.80
N TRP A 149 -0.18 2.69 -6.04
CA TRP A 149 0.60 3.24 -7.15
C TRP A 149 -0.06 2.96 -8.50
N MET A 150 -0.48 1.72 -8.73
CA MET A 150 -1.13 1.34 -9.98
C MET A 150 -2.48 2.03 -10.18
N MET A 151 -3.27 2.22 -9.11
CA MET A 151 -4.49 3.03 -9.20
C MET A 151 -4.21 4.50 -9.52
N LEU A 152 -3.19 5.10 -8.91
CA LEU A 152 -2.81 6.50 -9.15
C LEU A 152 -2.28 6.75 -10.56
N ILE A 153 -1.47 5.84 -11.09
CA ILE A 153 -0.86 5.97 -12.42
C ILE A 153 -1.91 5.76 -13.51
N LEU A 154 -2.79 4.75 -13.37
CA LEU A 154 -3.71 4.35 -14.43
C LEU A 154 -5.05 5.09 -14.41
N ASN A 155 -5.48 5.60 -13.25
CA ASN A 155 -6.77 6.27 -13.15
C ASN A 155 -6.61 7.79 -13.20
N GLU A 156 -6.78 8.34 -14.40
CA GLU A 156 -6.68 9.78 -14.65
C GLU A 156 -7.69 10.59 -13.85
N ASP A 157 -8.89 10.05 -13.59
CA ASP A 157 -9.93 10.74 -12.80
C ASP A 157 -9.53 10.84 -11.33
N ILE A 158 -8.97 9.76 -10.77
CA ILE A 158 -8.44 9.77 -9.39
C ILE A 158 -7.25 10.73 -9.32
N ARG A 159 -6.34 10.71 -10.29
CA ARG A 159 -5.19 11.62 -10.33
C ARG A 159 -5.62 13.08 -10.38
N LYS A 160 -6.61 13.43 -11.20
CA LYS A 160 -7.16 14.79 -11.28
C LYS A 160 -7.81 15.21 -9.96
N LYS A 161 -8.59 14.33 -9.32
CA LYS A 161 -9.21 14.60 -8.02
C LYS A 161 -8.16 14.77 -6.92
N LEU A 162 -7.16 13.89 -6.86
CA LEU A 162 -6.08 13.98 -5.89
C LEU A 162 -5.29 15.29 -6.05
N LEU A 163 -4.95 15.65 -7.29
CA LEU A 163 -4.21 16.87 -7.58
C LEU A 163 -5.06 18.12 -7.28
N ALA A 164 -6.38 18.06 -7.48
CA ALA A 164 -7.30 19.13 -7.08
C ALA A 164 -7.42 19.26 -5.55
N LEU A 165 -7.42 18.15 -4.81
CA LEU A 165 -7.42 18.16 -3.34
C LEU A 165 -6.11 18.74 -2.79
N ILE A 166 -4.96 18.27 -3.29
CA ILE A 166 -3.65 18.81 -2.92
C ILE A 166 -3.57 20.30 -3.21
N ARG A 167 -4.07 20.73 -4.39
CA ARG A 167 -4.11 22.15 -4.74
C ARG A 167 -4.99 22.94 -3.76
N ARG A 168 -6.17 22.45 -3.39
CA ARG A 168 -7.04 23.10 -2.40
C ARG A 168 -6.38 23.24 -1.03
N ASP A 169 -5.74 22.18 -0.54
CA ASP A 169 -5.03 22.22 0.75
C ASP A 169 -3.87 23.21 0.71
N PHE A 170 -3.12 23.25 -0.40
CA PHE A 170 -2.04 24.22 -0.58
C PHE A 170 -2.57 25.67 -0.55
N TYR A 171 -3.64 25.97 -1.29
CA TYR A 171 -4.26 27.30 -1.22
C TYR A 171 -4.75 27.64 0.18
N LYS A 172 -5.40 26.69 0.87
CA LYS A 172 -5.89 26.91 2.25
C LYS A 172 -4.74 27.24 3.20
N HIS A 173 -3.60 26.56 3.09
CA HIS A 173 -2.41 26.85 3.89
C HIS A 173 -1.81 28.23 3.55
N VAL A 174 -1.77 28.62 2.29
CA VAL A 174 -1.28 29.94 1.86
C VAL A 174 -2.17 31.06 2.39
N TYR A 175 -3.49 30.94 2.28
CA TYR A 175 -4.43 31.96 2.79
C TYR A 175 -4.43 32.05 4.32
N LEU A 176 -4.26 30.93 5.03
CA LEU A 176 -4.08 30.95 6.49
C LEU A 176 -2.80 31.70 6.88
N TYR A 177 -1.70 31.45 6.19
CA TYR A 177 -0.43 32.15 6.42
C TYR A 177 -0.54 33.65 6.15
N GLU A 178 -1.19 34.04 5.06
CA GLU A 178 -1.37 35.45 4.67
C GLU A 178 -2.30 36.20 5.64
N GLY A 179 -3.35 35.52 6.13
CA GLY A 179 -4.25 36.04 7.15
C GLY A 179 -3.58 36.25 8.52
N ASP A 180 -2.70 35.34 8.94
CA ASP A 180 -1.93 35.47 10.18
C ASP A 180 -0.93 36.63 10.12
N ILE A 181 -0.27 36.84 8.97
CA ILE A 181 0.66 37.97 8.77
C ILE A 181 -0.09 39.31 8.84
N HIS A 182 -1.29 39.39 8.24
CA HIS A 182 -2.11 40.61 8.28
C HIS A 182 -2.64 40.93 9.68
N TRP A 183 -3.02 39.90 10.45
CA TRP A 183 -3.41 40.04 11.87
C TRP A 183 -2.23 40.48 12.74
N GLN A 184 -1.04 39.92 12.54
CA GLN A 184 0.16 40.35 13.26
C GLN A 184 0.53 41.81 12.96
N CYS A 185 0.51 42.22 11.69
CA CYS A 185 0.77 43.62 11.32
C CYS A 185 -0.26 44.59 11.92
N SER A 186 -1.54 44.24 11.90
CA SER A 186 -2.61 45.08 12.48
C SER A 186 -2.47 45.21 14.00
N THR A 187 -2.06 44.14 14.68
CA THR A 187 -1.85 44.13 16.14
C THR A 187 -0.61 44.95 16.53
N ILE A 188 0.46 44.89 15.74
CA ILE A 188 1.68 45.68 15.96
C ILE A 188 1.42 47.18 15.70
N LEU A 189 0.64 47.52 14.66
CA LEU A 189 0.21 48.90 14.38
C LEU A 189 -0.71 49.46 15.47
N ALA A 190 -1.63 48.65 16.00
CA ALA A 190 -2.52 49.05 17.09
C ALA A 190 -1.80 49.20 18.44
N ALA A 191 -0.71 48.46 18.66
CA ALA A 191 0.13 48.58 19.86
C ALA A 191 1.15 49.73 19.78
N SER A 192 1.22 50.45 18.66
CA SER A 192 2.18 51.54 18.46
C SER A 192 1.76 52.78 19.29
N PRO A 193 2.61 53.29 20.21
CA PRO A 193 2.25 54.29 21.22
C PRO A 193 1.89 55.68 20.65
N THR A 194 2.02 55.88 19.34
CA THR A 194 1.78 57.16 18.65
C THR A 194 0.28 57.46 18.47
N VAL A 195 -0.59 56.44 18.39
CA VAL A 195 -2.03 56.64 18.10
C VAL A 195 -2.86 56.95 19.36
N LEU A 196 -2.41 56.51 20.54
CA LEU A 196 -3.13 56.72 21.81
C LEU A 196 -3.06 58.16 22.35
N ARG A 197 -2.26 59.06 21.75
CA ARG A 197 -2.20 60.47 22.18
C ARG A 197 -3.31 61.36 21.61
N TYR A 198 -4.05 60.94 20.60
CA TYR A 198 -4.99 61.82 19.90
C TYR A 198 -6.41 61.83 20.49
N ASN A 199 -6.80 60.80 21.25
CA ASN A 199 -8.20 60.57 21.59
C ASN A 199 -8.56 60.80 23.06
N ARG A 200 -8.23 61.99 23.59
CA ARG A 200 -8.78 62.47 24.88
C ARG A 200 -9.82 63.57 24.60
N PRO A 201 -11.12 63.24 24.40
CA PRO A 201 -12.16 64.23 24.18
C PRO A 201 -12.49 65.00 25.48
N LYS A 202 -12.68 66.31 25.32
CA LYS A 202 -13.03 67.29 26.37
C LYS A 202 -14.48 67.06 26.84
N SER A 203 -14.66 67.02 28.15
CA SER A 203 -15.94 67.03 28.85
C SER A 203 -16.66 68.38 28.67
N HIS A 204 -17.97 68.36 28.40
CA HIS A 204 -18.96 69.26 29.03
C HIS A 204 -20.42 68.85 28.72
N PRO A 205 -21.38 69.27 29.56
CA PRO A 205 -22.56 68.50 29.92
C PRO A 205 -23.86 69.01 29.28
N ALA A 206 -24.91 68.23 29.54
CA ALA A 206 -26.27 68.28 29.01
C ALA A 206 -27.03 69.59 29.22
N SER A 207 -27.87 69.92 28.23
CA SER A 207 -29.28 70.28 28.41
C SER A 207 -30.02 70.02 27.10
#